data_AF-A0A6N7G1C8-F1
#
_entry.id   AF-A0A6N7G1C8-F1
#
_cell.length_a   1.000
_cell.length_b   1.000
_cell.length_c   1.000
_cell.angle_alpha   90.00
_cell.angle_beta   90.00
_cell.angle_gamma   90.00
#
_symmetry.space_group_name_H-M   'P 1'
#
loop_
_entity.id
_entity.type
_entity.pdbx_description
1 polymer ?
#
loop_
_entity_poly.entity_id
_entity_poly.type
_entity_poly.pdbx_seq_one_letter_code
_entity_poly.pdbx_strand_id
1 'polypeptide(L)'
;WQLAVIYLIPQRIGITVLAWWFDWLPHHGLTARPWQDRFRATRVRVGLEWLLTPVMLYQNYHLVHHLHPAIPFYRYITAWQRNEDAYLANDSAIMTAWGKELSAAEYRACRSLTRSFHRESATAPGAGGAVHSLRVADVRPLTEDSVVITFAVPDPLRETFRFTPGQHLTLHVDLDGVSHRRTYSICASATSEVLRIGVKRIPGGRVSDYLTSRLEPGDRIGVQEPAGHFTLTPDATDAKHYVGVVAGSGITPVIAMASTALLVEPESRFTLICGNRTPASTMFADELRMLERQFEGRLRVLHHLSGVAAEECAAGERARPIDPDHVAEDVSWPVDAWFLCGPQRLVSEIRDALLRQGVAEDRVHIELFHPERVTAPRRPMRDSPTAVTAMLRGAERTFDVDGGQSVLDAALDAGVDVPYACHGGACGTCRAKLVTGDVELVQNLVLSERDRAAGYILTCQSYPTSDRIDIDYDV
;
A
#
# COMPACT_ATOMS: atom_id res chain seq x y z
N TRP A 1 -45.87 -23.09 -23.99
CA TRP A 1 -45.55 -23.01 -22.55
C TRP A 1 -44.09 -22.66 -22.29
N GLN A 2 -43.12 -23.47 -22.77
CA GLN A 2 -41.67 -23.20 -22.56
C GLN A 2 -41.21 -21.82 -23.06
N LEU A 3 -41.64 -21.39 -24.26
CA LEU A 3 -41.36 -20.04 -24.76
C LEU A 3 -41.84 -18.93 -23.81
N ALA A 4 -43.01 -19.12 -23.20
CA ALA A 4 -43.57 -18.15 -22.27
C ALA A 4 -42.76 -18.09 -20.97
N VAL A 5 -42.43 -19.25 -20.39
CA VAL A 5 -41.76 -19.36 -19.08
C VAL A 5 -40.27 -19.03 -19.14
N ILE A 6 -39.58 -19.44 -20.21
CA ILE A 6 -38.12 -19.28 -20.33
C ILE A 6 -37.75 -17.92 -20.93
N TYR A 7 -38.56 -17.42 -21.87
CA TYR A 7 -38.20 -16.22 -22.62
C TYR A 7 -39.12 -15.05 -22.31
N LEU A 8 -40.42 -15.15 -22.61
CA LEU A 8 -41.31 -13.98 -22.57
C LEU A 8 -41.51 -13.44 -21.15
N ILE A 9 -41.72 -14.29 -20.16
CA ILE A 9 -41.94 -13.86 -18.76
C ILE A 9 -40.65 -13.22 -18.19
N PRO A 10 -39.48 -13.87 -18.22
CA PRO A 10 -38.23 -13.25 -17.75
C PRO A 10 -37.87 -11.99 -18.53
N GLN A 11 -38.08 -11.95 -19.84
CA GLN A 11 -37.85 -10.76 -20.66
C GLN A 11 -38.75 -9.61 -20.22
N ARG A 12 -40.05 -9.84 -20.01
CA ARG A 12 -41.00 -8.80 -19.59
C ARG A 12 -40.70 -8.31 -18.18
N ILE A 13 -40.35 -9.21 -17.26
CA ILE A 13 -39.88 -8.85 -15.91
C ILE A 13 -38.61 -8.00 -16.02
N GLY A 14 -37.61 -8.46 -16.78
CA GLY A 14 -36.35 -7.75 -16.98
C GLY A 14 -36.56 -6.34 -17.55
N ILE A 15 -37.35 -6.20 -18.62
CA ILE A 15 -37.68 -4.88 -19.21
C ILE A 15 -38.41 -4.00 -18.18
N THR A 16 -39.35 -4.56 -17.42
CA THR A 16 -40.09 -3.80 -16.40
C THR A 16 -39.15 -3.32 -15.30
N VAL A 17 -38.26 -4.18 -14.81
CA VAL A 17 -37.25 -3.83 -13.81
C VAL A 17 -36.31 -2.77 -14.36
N LEU A 18 -35.78 -2.93 -15.58
CA LEU A 18 -34.89 -1.96 -16.20
C LEU A 18 -35.58 -0.60 -16.42
N ALA A 19 -36.80 -0.59 -16.97
CA ALA A 19 -37.57 0.65 -17.14
C ALA A 19 -37.86 1.32 -15.79
N TRP A 20 -38.20 0.53 -14.76
CA TRP A 20 -38.40 1.08 -13.43
C TRP A 20 -37.12 1.67 -12.86
N TRP A 21 -35.98 1.00 -13.04
CA TRP A 21 -34.72 1.34 -12.39
C TRP A 21 -33.93 2.47 -13.07
N PHE A 22 -33.94 2.49 -14.40
CA PHE A 22 -33.16 3.43 -15.21
C PHE A 22 -33.98 4.65 -15.63
N ASP A 23 -35.30 4.51 -15.76
CA ASP A 23 -36.16 5.59 -16.24
C ASP A 23 -37.05 6.12 -15.11
N TRP A 24 -37.95 5.30 -14.55
CA TRP A 24 -38.93 5.80 -13.58
C TRP A 24 -38.29 6.24 -12.25
N LEU A 25 -37.49 5.40 -11.60
CA LEU A 25 -37.00 5.61 -10.23
C LEU A 25 -36.08 6.83 -10.05
N PRO A 26 -35.16 7.17 -10.99
CA PRO A 26 -34.33 8.36 -10.90
C PRO A 26 -35.11 9.65 -11.19
N HIS A 27 -36.19 9.58 -11.98
CA HIS A 27 -36.91 10.74 -12.50
C HIS A 27 -38.28 11.02 -11.83
N HIS A 28 -38.88 10.03 -11.17
CA HIS A 28 -40.26 10.10 -10.66
C HIS A 28 -40.46 11.22 -9.63
N GLY A 29 -41.44 12.11 -9.87
CA GLY A 29 -41.78 13.19 -8.93
C GLY A 29 -40.81 14.38 -8.96
N LEU A 30 -39.91 14.45 -9.94
CA LEU A 30 -39.13 15.65 -10.22
C LEU A 30 -39.91 16.55 -11.20
N THR A 31 -39.97 17.84 -10.92
CA THR A 31 -40.70 18.82 -11.74
C THR A 31 -39.84 19.40 -12.87
N ALA A 32 -38.51 19.35 -12.71
CA ALA A 32 -37.55 19.84 -13.68
C ALA A 32 -37.36 18.84 -14.82
N ARG A 33 -37.46 19.33 -16.06
CA ARG A 33 -37.19 18.50 -17.25
C ARG A 33 -35.71 18.57 -17.62
N PRO A 34 -35.11 17.52 -18.22
CA PRO A 34 -33.68 17.46 -18.53
C PRO A 34 -33.12 18.63 -19.37
N TRP A 35 -33.93 19.24 -20.23
CA TRP A 35 -33.50 20.40 -21.03
C TRP A 35 -33.65 21.75 -20.33
N GLN A 36 -34.35 21.80 -19.20
CA GLN A 36 -34.54 23.01 -18.40
C GLN A 36 -33.52 23.10 -17.28
N ASP A 37 -33.25 21.99 -16.60
CA ASP A 37 -32.28 21.91 -15.52
C ASP A 37 -31.77 20.46 -15.39
N ARG A 38 -30.53 20.22 -15.84
CA ARG A 38 -29.90 18.90 -15.82
C ARG A 38 -29.52 18.44 -14.41
N PHE A 39 -29.28 19.36 -13.48
CA PHE A 39 -28.88 19.05 -12.10
C PHE A 39 -30.07 18.56 -11.27
N ARG A 40 -31.29 18.99 -11.62
CA ARG A 40 -32.53 18.63 -10.93
C ARG A 40 -33.40 17.65 -11.69
N ALA A 41 -32.97 17.20 -12.86
CA ALA A 41 -33.71 16.26 -13.71
C ALA A 41 -33.68 14.82 -13.19
N THR A 42 -32.71 14.47 -12.33
CA THR A 42 -32.56 13.12 -11.78
C THR A 42 -32.07 13.14 -10.34
N ARG A 43 -32.41 12.10 -9.57
CA ARG A 43 -31.98 11.97 -8.18
C ARG A 43 -30.68 11.18 -8.02
N VAL A 44 -29.90 11.58 -7.02
CA VAL A 44 -28.81 10.78 -6.44
C VAL A 44 -29.25 10.17 -5.12
N ARG A 45 -29.01 8.87 -4.96
CA ARG A 45 -29.39 8.08 -3.78
C ARG A 45 -28.16 7.69 -2.95
N VAL A 46 -28.16 8.11 -1.69
CA VAL A 46 -27.00 8.02 -0.78
C VAL A 46 -27.36 7.32 0.54
N GLY A 47 -26.38 6.75 1.24
CA GLY A 47 -26.54 6.19 2.59
C GLY A 47 -26.64 4.66 2.68
N LEU A 48 -26.50 3.93 1.56
CA LEU A 48 -26.39 2.45 1.49
C LEU A 48 -25.63 2.04 0.21
N GLU A 49 -24.59 2.77 -0.18
CA GLU A 49 -23.90 2.57 -1.47
C GLU A 49 -23.37 1.14 -1.64
N TRP A 50 -22.91 0.48 -0.57
CA TRP A 50 -22.45 -0.92 -0.60
C TRP A 50 -23.52 -1.91 -1.10
N LEU A 51 -24.80 -1.59 -0.89
CA LEU A 51 -25.94 -2.39 -1.34
C LEU A 51 -26.54 -1.81 -2.62
N LEU A 52 -26.79 -0.50 -2.64
CA LEU A 52 -27.45 0.18 -3.74
C LEU A 52 -26.59 0.18 -4.99
N THR A 53 -25.28 0.40 -4.91
CA THR A 53 -24.44 0.46 -6.11
C THR A 53 -24.37 -0.84 -6.90
N PRO A 54 -24.13 -2.02 -6.30
CA PRO A 54 -24.13 -3.27 -7.06
C PRO A 54 -25.53 -3.64 -7.56
N VAL A 55 -26.56 -3.52 -6.70
CA VAL A 55 -27.95 -3.83 -7.10
C VAL A 55 -28.42 -2.86 -8.18
N MET A 56 -28.02 -1.59 -8.08
CA MET A 56 -28.40 -0.53 -9.00
C MET A 56 -27.52 -0.41 -10.22
N LEU A 57 -26.47 -1.22 -10.39
CA LEU A 57 -25.47 -1.02 -11.46
C LEU A 57 -25.02 0.44 -11.54
N TYR A 58 -24.69 1.03 -10.39
CA TYR A 58 -24.27 2.43 -10.21
C TYR A 58 -25.33 3.50 -10.54
N GLN A 59 -26.56 3.11 -10.89
CA GLN A 59 -27.65 4.05 -11.15
C GLN A 59 -28.15 4.79 -9.90
N ASN A 60 -27.63 4.47 -8.70
CA ASN A 60 -27.82 5.34 -7.54
C ASN A 60 -27.16 6.72 -7.72
N TYR A 61 -26.24 6.88 -8.69
CA TYR A 61 -25.64 8.14 -9.10
C TYR A 61 -26.01 8.52 -10.56
N HIS A 62 -27.24 8.21 -10.98
CA HIS A 62 -27.72 8.42 -12.36
C HIS A 62 -27.57 9.87 -12.85
N LEU A 63 -27.53 10.85 -11.96
CA LEU A 63 -27.28 12.25 -12.32
C LEU A 63 -25.95 12.46 -13.05
N VAL A 64 -24.92 11.66 -12.73
CA VAL A 64 -23.64 11.73 -13.44
C VAL A 64 -23.80 11.34 -14.91
N HIS A 65 -24.68 10.38 -15.23
CA HIS A 65 -25.02 10.07 -16.62
C HIS A 65 -25.60 11.28 -17.35
N HIS A 66 -26.53 11.99 -16.71
CA HIS A 66 -27.19 13.14 -17.29
C HIS A 66 -26.29 14.35 -17.45
N LEU A 67 -25.27 14.52 -16.61
CA LEU A 67 -24.31 15.62 -16.71
C LEU A 67 -23.14 15.26 -17.62
N HIS A 68 -22.68 14.02 -17.55
CA HIS A 68 -21.48 13.51 -18.22
C HIS A 68 -21.74 12.14 -18.88
N PRO A 69 -22.46 12.11 -20.03
CA PRO A 69 -22.85 10.85 -20.68
C PRO A 69 -21.68 9.97 -21.13
N ALA A 70 -20.48 10.55 -21.27
CA ALA A 70 -19.26 9.85 -21.66
C ALA A 70 -18.56 9.11 -20.50
N ILE A 71 -18.95 9.36 -19.24
CA ILE A 71 -18.37 8.65 -18.10
C ILE A 71 -19.01 7.25 -18.03
N PRO A 72 -18.22 6.17 -17.96
CA PRO A 72 -18.79 4.82 -17.84
C PRO A 72 -19.42 4.62 -16.46
N PHE A 73 -20.52 3.84 -16.40
CA PHE A 73 -21.38 3.73 -15.21
C PHE A 73 -20.64 3.33 -13.93
N TYR A 74 -19.65 2.44 -14.02
CA TYR A 74 -18.84 1.99 -12.88
C TYR A 74 -17.96 3.10 -12.26
N ARG A 75 -17.88 4.29 -12.89
CA ARG A 75 -17.17 5.47 -12.38
C ARG A 75 -18.09 6.56 -11.85
N TYR A 76 -19.42 6.35 -11.79
CA TYR A 76 -20.36 7.41 -11.38
C TYR A 76 -20.12 7.90 -9.95
N ILE A 77 -19.80 7.03 -9.00
CA ILE A 77 -19.51 7.44 -7.61
C ILE A 77 -18.30 8.36 -7.57
N THR A 78 -17.22 7.98 -8.25
CA THR A 78 -15.98 8.75 -8.31
C THR A 78 -16.20 10.10 -8.97
N ALA A 79 -16.94 10.15 -10.07
CA ALA A 79 -17.31 11.39 -10.76
C ALA A 79 -18.21 12.29 -9.90
N TRP A 80 -19.09 11.71 -9.08
CA TRP A 80 -19.88 12.42 -8.08
C TRP A 80 -19.02 13.06 -7.01
N GLN A 81 -18.14 12.29 -6.39
CA GLN A 81 -17.29 12.78 -5.30
C GLN A 81 -16.39 13.95 -5.74
N ARG A 82 -15.89 13.93 -6.97
CA ARG A 82 -15.01 14.99 -7.52
C ARG A 82 -15.70 16.31 -7.77
N ASN A 83 -16.95 16.24 -8.22
CA ASN A 83 -17.74 17.41 -8.59
C ASN A 83 -18.79 17.71 -7.51
N GLU A 84 -18.65 17.12 -6.33
CA GLU A 84 -19.62 17.17 -5.24
C GLU A 84 -20.01 18.61 -4.94
N ASP A 85 -19.03 19.52 -4.77
CA ASP A 85 -19.33 20.93 -4.50
C ASP A 85 -20.04 21.64 -5.65
N ALA A 86 -19.68 21.34 -6.90
CA ALA A 86 -20.34 21.92 -8.07
C ALA A 86 -21.79 21.40 -8.20
N TYR A 87 -22.02 20.12 -7.94
CA TYR A 87 -23.34 19.51 -7.99
C TYR A 87 -24.23 20.04 -6.86
N LEU A 88 -23.68 20.16 -5.66
CA LEU A 88 -24.36 20.72 -4.48
C LEU A 88 -24.67 22.20 -4.64
N ALA A 89 -23.78 22.98 -5.27
CA ALA A 89 -24.01 24.40 -5.54
C ALA A 89 -25.12 24.65 -6.58
N ASN A 90 -25.47 23.65 -7.38
CA ASN A 90 -26.56 23.70 -8.36
C ASN A 90 -27.81 22.95 -7.88
N ASP A 91 -27.99 22.79 -6.56
CA ASP A 91 -29.17 22.17 -5.93
C ASP A 91 -29.53 20.80 -6.51
N SER A 92 -28.52 19.98 -6.79
CA SER A 92 -28.73 18.61 -7.27
C SER A 92 -29.68 17.83 -6.35
N ALA A 93 -30.63 17.11 -6.94
CA ALA A 93 -31.65 16.40 -6.17
C ALA A 93 -31.03 15.18 -5.46
N ILE A 94 -30.84 15.25 -4.15
CA ILE A 94 -30.22 14.19 -3.35
C ILE A 94 -31.25 13.59 -2.39
N MET A 95 -31.24 12.28 -2.26
CA MET A 95 -32.17 11.54 -1.42
C MET A 95 -31.46 10.40 -0.70
N THR A 96 -31.90 10.07 0.51
CA THR A 96 -31.43 8.88 1.21
C THR A 96 -31.97 7.61 0.56
N ALA A 97 -31.35 6.46 0.88
CA ALA A 97 -31.84 5.14 0.49
C ALA A 97 -33.32 4.90 0.85
N TRP A 98 -33.82 5.52 1.93
CA TRP A 98 -35.19 5.38 2.44
C TRP A 98 -36.16 6.46 1.96
N GLY A 99 -35.75 7.32 1.01
CA GLY A 99 -36.66 8.27 0.37
C GLY A 99 -36.77 9.64 1.03
N LYS A 100 -35.89 9.98 1.99
CA LYS A 100 -35.83 11.33 2.57
C LYS A 100 -34.99 12.24 1.68
N GLU A 101 -35.55 13.35 1.19
CA GLU A 101 -34.78 14.36 0.45
C GLU A 101 -33.80 15.06 1.40
N LEU A 102 -32.60 15.36 0.87
CA LEU A 102 -31.53 16.02 1.60
C LEU A 102 -31.21 17.36 0.94
N SER A 103 -31.18 18.43 1.73
CA SER A 103 -30.51 19.66 1.31
C SER A 103 -29.00 19.45 1.17
N ALA A 104 -28.31 20.33 0.44
CA ALA A 104 -26.86 20.27 0.31
C ALA A 104 -26.14 20.31 1.67
N ALA A 105 -26.66 21.08 2.63
CA ALA A 105 -26.13 21.15 3.99
C ALA A 105 -26.34 19.83 4.77
N GLU A 106 -27.53 19.23 4.70
CA GLU A 106 -27.81 17.93 5.33
C GLU A 106 -26.99 16.80 4.70
N TYR A 107 -26.80 16.82 3.38
CA TYR A 107 -25.94 15.86 2.69
C TYR A 107 -24.48 15.99 3.15
N ARG A 108 -23.94 17.21 3.22
CA ARG A 108 -22.57 17.45 3.74
C ARG A 108 -22.44 17.00 5.19
N ALA A 109 -23.43 17.28 6.04
CA ALA A 109 -23.43 16.85 7.44
C ALA A 109 -23.48 15.32 7.58
N CYS A 110 -24.29 14.64 6.76
CA CYS A 110 -24.34 13.19 6.71
C CYS A 110 -22.99 12.60 6.26
N ARG A 111 -22.39 13.17 5.19
CA ARG A 111 -21.07 12.77 4.68
C ARG A 111 -19.94 13.06 5.65
N SER A 112 -19.97 14.19 6.37
CA SER A 112 -18.93 14.53 7.34
C SER A 112 -18.95 13.58 8.53
N LEU A 113 -20.13 13.11 8.96
CA LEU A 113 -20.25 12.06 9.98
C LEU A 113 -19.67 10.73 9.47
N THR A 114 -19.97 10.32 8.23
CA THR A 114 -19.37 9.10 7.64
C THR A 114 -17.86 9.23 7.39
N ARG A 115 -17.38 10.42 7.00
CA ARG A 115 -15.95 10.71 6.80
C ARG A 115 -15.20 10.89 8.13
N SER A 116 -15.81 11.40 9.20
CA SER A 116 -15.17 11.50 10.51
C SER A 116 -14.91 10.11 11.11
N PHE A 117 -15.83 9.16 10.89
CA PHE A 117 -15.58 7.74 11.19
C PHE A 117 -14.41 7.14 10.38
N HIS A 118 -14.11 7.64 9.17
CA HIS A 118 -12.95 7.22 8.36
C HIS A 118 -11.66 8.04 8.62
N ARG A 119 -11.78 9.30 9.08
CA ARG A 119 -10.65 10.22 9.31
C ARG A 119 -10.07 10.09 10.72
N GLU A 120 -10.88 9.65 11.69
CA GLU A 120 -10.38 9.19 13.01
C GLU A 120 -9.61 7.86 12.92
N SER A 121 -9.67 7.16 11.78
CA SER A 121 -8.83 5.98 11.48
C SER A 121 -7.52 6.30 10.76
N ALA A 122 -7.22 7.59 10.51
CA ALA A 122 -5.93 8.05 10.02
C ALA A 122 -5.15 8.76 11.14
N THR A 123 -4.98 8.07 12.26
CA THR A 123 -3.89 8.35 13.21
C THR A 123 -2.57 7.91 12.58
N ALA A 124 -1.51 8.69 12.79
CA ALA A 124 -0.14 8.24 12.52
C ALA A 124 0.04 6.81 13.08
N PRO A 125 0.73 5.89 12.38
CA PRO A 125 0.90 4.53 12.87
C PRO A 125 1.70 4.58 14.17
N GLY A 126 0.99 4.48 15.30
CA GLY A 126 1.59 4.24 16.60
C GLY A 126 2.32 2.90 16.58
N ALA A 127 3.48 2.85 17.21
CA ALA A 127 4.37 1.70 17.13
C ALA A 127 3.80 0.53 17.97
N GLY A 128 3.06 -0.37 17.31
CA GLY A 128 2.65 -1.65 17.90
C GLY A 128 1.20 -2.06 17.64
N GLY A 129 0.78 -2.15 16.37
CA GLY A 129 -0.54 -2.65 15.99
C GLY A 129 -0.84 -4.06 16.51
N ALA A 130 -2.13 -4.37 16.67
CA ALA A 130 -2.59 -5.65 17.20
C ALA A 130 -2.13 -6.82 16.31
N VAL A 131 -1.82 -7.96 16.94
CA VAL A 131 -1.48 -9.20 16.22
C VAL A 131 -2.75 -10.01 16.03
N HIS A 132 -3.08 -10.32 14.77
CA HIS A 132 -4.24 -11.11 14.40
C HIS A 132 -3.82 -12.48 13.87
N SER A 133 -4.50 -13.55 14.29
CA SER A 133 -4.28 -14.88 13.72
C SER A 133 -5.07 -15.04 12.42
N LEU A 134 -4.39 -14.92 11.28
CA LEU A 134 -4.98 -15.09 9.96
C LEU A 134 -4.74 -16.50 9.44
N ARG A 135 -5.74 -17.06 8.75
CA ARG A 135 -5.62 -18.34 8.04
C ARG A 135 -4.96 -18.10 6.69
N VAL A 136 -4.01 -18.97 6.32
CA VAL A 136 -3.42 -19.02 4.99
C VAL A 136 -4.46 -19.62 4.04
N ALA A 137 -4.92 -18.81 3.07
CA ALA A 137 -5.89 -19.22 2.07
C ALA A 137 -5.23 -20.01 0.93
N ASP A 138 -4.05 -19.57 0.49
CA ASP A 138 -3.32 -20.15 -0.63
C ASP A 138 -1.81 -19.91 -0.49
N VAL A 139 -1.01 -20.86 -0.96
CA VAL A 139 0.45 -20.77 -1.08
C VAL A 139 0.81 -21.22 -2.48
N ARG A 140 1.18 -20.28 -3.34
CA ARG A 140 1.44 -20.53 -4.76
C ARG A 140 2.90 -20.27 -5.13
N PRO A 141 3.61 -21.23 -5.75
CA PRO A 141 4.96 -20.99 -6.27
C PRO A 141 4.99 -19.90 -7.35
N LEU A 142 6.02 -19.06 -7.31
CA LEU A 142 6.34 -18.09 -8.37
C LEU A 142 7.60 -18.47 -9.14
N THR A 143 8.64 -18.88 -8.41
CA THR A 143 9.94 -19.32 -8.93
C THR A 143 10.40 -20.53 -8.11
N GLU A 144 11.55 -21.11 -8.45
CA GLU A 144 12.16 -22.21 -7.66
C GLU A 144 12.37 -21.84 -6.18
N ASP A 145 12.58 -20.55 -5.89
CA ASP A 145 12.93 -20.04 -4.57
C ASP A 145 11.93 -19.00 -4.04
N SER A 146 10.72 -18.90 -4.59
CA SER A 146 9.73 -17.93 -4.10
C SER A 146 8.28 -18.38 -4.24
N VAL A 147 7.44 -17.86 -3.34
CA VAL A 147 6.00 -18.13 -3.26
C VAL A 147 5.21 -16.84 -3.06
N VAL A 148 3.94 -16.87 -3.44
CA VAL A 148 2.90 -15.94 -2.98
C VAL A 148 2.08 -16.61 -1.90
N ILE A 149 1.86 -15.92 -0.80
CA ILE A 149 1.01 -16.37 0.30
C ILE A 149 -0.19 -15.43 0.36
N THR A 150 -1.39 -15.99 0.26
CA THR A 150 -2.66 -15.25 0.37
C THR A 150 -3.31 -15.54 1.71
N PHE A 151 -3.78 -14.51 2.40
CA PHE A 151 -4.44 -14.62 3.69
C PHE A 151 -5.97 -14.52 3.54
N ALA A 152 -6.69 -15.36 4.28
CA ALA A 152 -8.11 -15.22 4.46
C ALA A 152 -8.36 -14.20 5.58
N VAL A 153 -8.73 -12.98 5.20
CA VAL A 153 -9.13 -11.92 6.14
C VAL A 153 -10.61 -12.09 6.50
N PRO A 154 -10.95 -12.37 7.78
CA PRO A 154 -12.33 -12.46 8.23
C PRO A 154 -13.09 -11.13 8.04
N ASP A 155 -14.40 -11.19 7.80
CA ASP A 155 -15.25 -10.00 7.60
C ASP A 155 -15.04 -8.89 8.64
N PRO A 156 -14.97 -9.18 9.96
CA PRO A 156 -14.76 -8.13 10.97
C PRO A 156 -13.40 -7.43 10.89
N LEU A 157 -12.41 -8.06 10.25
CA LEU A 157 -11.04 -7.55 10.11
C LEU A 157 -10.78 -6.92 8.74
N ARG A 158 -11.76 -6.90 7.82
CA ARG A 158 -11.56 -6.36 6.47
C ARG A 158 -11.13 -4.90 6.48
N GLU A 159 -11.77 -4.07 7.30
CA GLU A 159 -11.41 -2.64 7.40
C GLU A 159 -10.02 -2.46 8.03
N THR A 160 -9.69 -3.23 9.08
CA THR A 160 -8.36 -3.23 9.73
C THR A 160 -7.24 -3.60 8.76
N PHE A 161 -7.48 -4.51 7.82
CA PHE A 161 -6.49 -4.96 6.85
C PHE A 161 -6.60 -4.24 5.49
N ARG A 162 -7.36 -3.15 5.38
CA ARG A 162 -7.22 -2.23 4.24
C ARG A 162 -5.81 -1.65 4.27
N PHE A 163 -5.23 -1.47 3.09
CA PHE A 163 -3.86 -1.01 2.95
C PHE A 163 -3.72 0.00 1.82
N THR A 164 -2.70 0.85 1.94
CA THR A 164 -2.22 1.72 0.87
C THR A 164 -1.16 0.94 0.07
N PRO A 165 -1.16 0.97 -1.27
CA PRO A 165 -0.21 0.17 -2.04
C PRO A 165 1.24 0.57 -1.70
N GLY A 166 2.05 -0.45 -1.44
CA GLY A 166 3.42 -0.30 -0.97
C GLY A 166 3.63 -0.62 0.52
N GLN A 167 2.55 -0.62 1.32
CA GLN A 167 2.59 -1.10 2.70
C GLN A 167 2.96 -2.60 2.81
N HIS A 168 3.32 -3.00 4.02
CA HIS A 168 3.78 -4.33 4.37
C HIS A 168 3.02 -4.90 5.57
N LEU A 169 3.15 -6.21 5.76
CA LEU A 169 2.69 -6.94 6.94
C LEU A 169 3.89 -7.42 7.75
N THR A 170 3.79 -7.39 9.08
CA THR A 170 4.74 -8.07 9.97
C THR A 170 4.14 -9.39 10.43
N LEU A 171 4.82 -10.48 10.09
CA LEU A 171 4.46 -11.83 10.48
C LEU A 171 5.17 -12.23 11.76
N HIS A 172 4.43 -12.86 12.67
CA HIS A 172 4.92 -13.53 13.87
C HIS A 172 4.92 -15.04 13.61
N VAL A 173 6.11 -15.64 13.64
CA VAL A 173 6.31 -17.06 13.35
C VAL A 173 7.11 -17.68 14.48
N ASP A 174 6.50 -18.63 15.17
CA ASP A 174 7.16 -19.41 16.21
C ASP A 174 7.78 -20.66 15.59
N LEU A 175 9.11 -20.75 15.62
CA LEU A 175 9.89 -21.88 15.09
C LEU A 175 10.81 -22.43 16.18
N ASP A 176 10.64 -23.71 16.49
CA ASP A 176 11.46 -24.43 17.49
C ASP A 176 11.48 -23.73 18.86
N GLY A 177 10.34 -23.18 19.29
CA GLY A 177 10.20 -22.44 20.55
C GLY A 177 10.77 -21.02 20.55
N VAL A 178 11.24 -20.53 19.40
CA VAL A 178 11.75 -19.16 19.22
C VAL A 178 10.78 -18.35 18.36
N SER A 179 10.32 -17.22 18.87
CA SER A 179 9.46 -16.30 18.11
C SER A 179 10.28 -15.42 17.17
N HIS A 180 9.88 -15.38 15.90
CA HIS A 180 10.50 -14.55 14.87
C HIS A 180 9.50 -13.54 14.31
N ARG A 181 9.94 -12.30 14.13
CA ARG A 181 9.19 -11.24 13.44
C ARG A 181 9.81 -10.93 12.10
N ARG A 182 9.04 -10.99 11.01
CA ARG A 182 9.54 -10.66 9.66
C ARG A 182 8.51 -9.85 8.87
N THR A 183 9.00 -8.86 8.15
CA THR A 183 8.18 -7.97 7.34
C THR A 183 8.17 -8.39 5.88
N TYR A 184 7.00 -8.35 5.25
CA TYR A 184 6.80 -8.65 3.84
C TYR A 184 5.82 -7.66 3.21
N SER A 185 6.22 -7.02 2.12
CA SER A 185 5.35 -6.10 1.38
C SER A 185 4.13 -6.80 0.81
N ILE A 186 3.00 -6.09 0.85
CA ILE A 186 1.75 -6.52 0.23
C ILE A 186 1.90 -6.38 -1.28
N CYS A 187 1.62 -7.45 -2.03
CA CYS A 187 1.82 -7.52 -3.48
C CYS A 187 0.49 -7.68 -4.28
N ALA A 188 -0.59 -7.14 -3.73
CA ALA A 188 -1.90 -7.05 -4.36
C ALA A 188 -2.29 -5.59 -4.59
N SER A 189 -3.17 -5.34 -5.57
CA SER A 189 -3.75 -4.01 -5.71
C SER A 189 -4.61 -3.68 -4.50
N ALA A 190 -4.52 -2.44 -4.00
CA ALA A 190 -5.34 -1.95 -2.90
C ALA A 190 -6.84 -1.91 -3.23
N THR A 191 -7.22 -2.05 -4.51
CA THR A 191 -8.63 -2.13 -4.94
C THR A 191 -9.17 -3.56 -4.98
N SER A 192 -8.34 -4.58 -4.73
CA SER A 192 -8.70 -5.99 -4.98
C SER A 192 -9.34 -6.72 -3.79
N GLU A 193 -9.32 -6.12 -2.59
CA GLU A 193 -9.70 -6.77 -1.32
C GLU A 193 -8.90 -8.06 -1.00
N VAL A 194 -7.86 -8.37 -1.78
CA VAL A 194 -6.97 -9.52 -1.58
C VAL A 194 -5.77 -9.08 -0.74
N LEU A 195 -5.54 -9.80 0.35
CA LEU A 195 -4.33 -9.64 1.17
C LEU A 195 -3.34 -10.76 0.84
N ARG A 196 -2.24 -10.42 0.16
CA ARG A 196 -1.18 -11.38 -0.20
C ARG A 196 0.20 -10.75 -0.16
N ILE A 197 1.20 -11.57 0.13
CA ILE A 197 2.62 -11.20 0.19
C ILE A 197 3.44 -12.08 -0.75
N GLY A 198 4.56 -11.57 -1.23
CA GLY A 198 5.57 -12.35 -1.96
C GLY A 198 6.76 -12.67 -1.05
N VAL A 199 7.13 -13.94 -0.95
CA VAL A 199 8.25 -14.40 -0.13
C VAL A 199 9.29 -15.06 -1.01
N LYS A 200 10.52 -14.55 -0.97
CA LYS A 200 11.69 -15.18 -1.58
C LYS A 200 12.54 -15.82 -0.50
N ARG A 201 12.98 -17.06 -0.74
CA ARG A 201 13.84 -17.82 0.14
C ARG A 201 15.21 -17.15 0.23
N ILE A 202 15.67 -16.91 1.46
CA ILE A 202 17.03 -16.43 1.74
C ILE A 202 17.84 -17.65 2.19
N PRO A 203 18.98 -17.97 1.56
CA PRO A 203 19.83 -19.07 2.00
C PRO A 203 20.19 -18.96 3.49
N GLY A 204 19.89 -20.02 4.26
CA GLY A 204 20.09 -20.06 5.72
C GLY A 204 19.05 -19.28 6.54
N GLY A 205 18.01 -18.74 5.91
CA GLY A 205 16.96 -17.96 6.56
C GLY A 205 15.86 -18.84 7.16
N ARG A 206 15.79 -18.94 8.50
CA ARG A 206 14.81 -19.80 9.20
C ARG A 206 13.35 -19.55 8.79
N VAL A 207 12.91 -18.29 8.78
CA VAL A 207 11.51 -17.91 8.47
C VAL A 207 11.22 -18.02 6.97
N SER A 208 12.10 -17.50 6.11
CA SER A 208 11.90 -17.58 4.66
C SER A 208 11.87 -19.03 4.17
N ASP A 209 12.68 -19.90 4.76
CA ASP A 209 12.67 -21.34 4.46
C ASP A 209 11.34 -21.97 4.90
N TYR A 210 10.88 -21.69 6.13
CA TYR A 210 9.57 -22.16 6.59
C TYR A 210 8.43 -21.73 5.66
N LEU A 211 8.34 -20.43 5.35
CA LEU A 211 7.27 -19.88 4.53
C LEU A 211 7.27 -20.41 3.09
N THR A 212 8.43 -20.77 2.53
CA THR A 212 8.55 -21.26 1.14
C THR A 212 8.47 -22.78 1.00
N SER A 213 8.72 -23.54 2.06
CA SER A 213 8.84 -25.01 1.97
C SER A 213 7.93 -25.81 2.89
N ARG A 214 7.38 -25.19 3.95
CA ARG A 214 6.62 -25.90 5.00
C ARG A 214 5.24 -25.33 5.27
N LEU A 215 4.99 -24.06 4.95
CA LEU A 215 3.69 -23.43 5.15
C LEU A 215 2.67 -23.96 4.13
N GLU A 216 1.50 -24.38 4.61
CA GLU A 216 0.43 -24.95 3.77
C GLU A 216 -0.88 -24.14 3.86
N PRO A 217 -1.72 -24.16 2.82
CA PRO A 217 -3.08 -23.63 2.91
C PRO A 217 -3.86 -24.28 4.06
N GLY A 218 -4.45 -23.45 4.92
CA GLY A 218 -5.10 -23.90 6.14
C GLY A 218 -4.38 -23.52 7.42
N ASP A 219 -3.06 -23.34 7.36
CA ASP A 219 -2.24 -22.91 8.49
C ASP A 219 -2.67 -21.54 9.01
N ARG A 220 -2.28 -21.25 10.26
CA ARG A 220 -2.52 -19.95 10.90
C ARG A 220 -1.21 -19.29 11.25
N ILE A 221 -1.13 -18.00 10.97
CA ILE A 221 0.06 -17.18 11.26
C ILE A 221 -0.38 -15.90 11.96
N GLY A 222 0.46 -15.40 12.87
CA GLY A 222 0.24 -14.10 13.50
C GLY A 222 0.63 -12.99 12.52
N VAL A 223 -0.27 -12.04 12.29
CA VAL A 223 -0.10 -10.94 11.32
C VAL A 223 -0.46 -9.63 12.00
N GLN A 224 0.46 -8.67 11.97
CA GLN A 224 0.16 -7.29 12.37
C GLN A 224 -0.55 -6.54 11.25
N GLU A 225 -1.28 -5.50 11.63
CA GLU A 225 -1.98 -4.59 10.71
C GLU A 225 -1.01 -3.99 9.65
N PRO A 226 -1.50 -3.64 8.45
CA PRO A 226 -0.67 -3.02 7.41
C PRO A 226 0.04 -1.76 7.89
N ALA A 227 1.35 -1.70 7.64
CA ALA A 227 2.21 -0.57 8.03
C ALA A 227 3.21 -0.22 6.92
N GLY A 228 3.91 0.90 7.06
CA GLY A 228 4.97 1.32 6.14
C GLY A 228 4.71 2.67 5.48
N HIS A 229 5.79 3.31 5.04
CA HIS A 229 5.80 4.69 4.50
C HIS A 229 6.15 4.74 3.01
N PHE A 230 6.66 3.65 2.43
CA PHE A 230 6.86 3.52 1.00
C PHE A 230 5.51 3.26 0.32
N THR A 231 4.75 4.34 0.15
CA THR A 231 3.35 4.28 -0.31
C THR A 231 3.09 5.20 -1.47
N LEU A 232 2.17 4.79 -2.34
CA LEU A 232 1.59 5.65 -3.37
C LEU A 232 0.12 5.89 -3.03
N THR A 233 -0.37 7.12 -3.18
CA THR A 233 -1.78 7.46 -2.97
C THR A 233 -2.38 7.93 -4.29
N PRO A 234 -2.94 7.02 -5.11
CA PRO A 234 -3.45 7.39 -6.41
C PRO A 234 -4.73 8.22 -6.35
N ASP A 235 -4.86 9.23 -7.21
CA ASP A 235 -6.10 9.97 -7.42
C ASP A 235 -6.50 9.91 -8.90
N ALA A 236 -7.75 9.57 -9.21
CA ALA A 236 -8.16 9.45 -10.61
C ALA A 236 -8.14 10.77 -11.43
N THR A 237 -7.80 11.94 -10.84
CA THR A 237 -7.58 13.21 -11.55
C THR A 237 -6.11 13.39 -11.93
N ASP A 238 -5.24 12.56 -11.37
CA ASP A 238 -3.83 12.56 -11.70
C ASP A 238 -3.61 12.05 -13.13
N ALA A 239 -2.63 12.68 -13.78
CA ALA A 239 -2.09 12.32 -15.07
C ALA A 239 -0.56 12.30 -14.95
N LYS A 240 -0.06 11.35 -14.17
CA LYS A 240 1.32 11.26 -13.71
C LYS A 240 2.10 10.17 -14.43
N HIS A 241 3.41 10.26 -14.35
CA HIS A 241 4.32 9.20 -14.73
C HIS A 241 5.12 8.74 -13.53
N TYR A 242 4.90 7.48 -13.16
CA TYR A 242 5.66 6.82 -12.13
C TYR A 242 6.71 5.88 -12.73
N VAL A 243 7.88 5.83 -12.12
CA VAL A 243 8.92 4.86 -12.47
C VAL A 243 9.25 4.00 -11.26
N GLY A 244 9.21 2.68 -11.43
CA GLY A 244 9.66 1.73 -10.43
C GLY A 244 10.96 1.07 -10.90
N VAL A 245 12.01 1.14 -10.09
CA VAL A 245 13.26 0.41 -10.35
C VAL A 245 13.44 -0.64 -9.28
N VAL A 246 13.32 -1.90 -9.68
CA VAL A 246 13.24 -3.02 -8.74
C VAL A 246 14.19 -4.14 -9.10
N ALA A 247 14.66 -4.87 -8.09
CA ALA A 247 15.47 -6.06 -8.31
C ALA A 247 15.02 -7.22 -7.41
N GLY A 248 14.88 -8.40 -8.01
CA GLY A 248 14.42 -9.61 -7.31
C GLY A 248 13.09 -9.40 -6.59
N SER A 249 13.04 -9.69 -5.28
CA SER A 249 11.82 -9.57 -4.48
C SER A 249 11.34 -8.13 -4.25
N GLY A 250 12.16 -7.12 -4.56
CA GLY A 250 11.78 -5.70 -4.48
C GLY A 250 10.61 -5.31 -5.39
N ILE A 251 10.20 -6.18 -6.33
CA ILE A 251 8.98 -6.00 -7.11
C ILE A 251 7.70 -6.01 -6.25
N THR A 252 7.71 -6.64 -5.07
CA THR A 252 6.51 -6.87 -4.25
C THR A 252 5.71 -5.61 -3.90
N PRO A 253 6.29 -4.52 -3.34
CA PRO A 253 5.53 -3.29 -3.10
C PRO A 253 5.19 -2.57 -4.41
N VAL A 254 6.09 -2.60 -5.39
CA VAL A 254 5.97 -1.80 -6.62
C VAL A 254 4.91 -2.37 -7.57
N ILE A 255 4.69 -3.70 -7.61
CA ILE A 255 3.58 -4.28 -8.38
C ILE A 255 2.22 -3.91 -7.78
N ALA A 256 2.12 -3.78 -6.45
CA ALA A 256 0.94 -3.26 -5.78
C ALA A 256 0.69 -1.78 -6.13
N MET A 257 1.75 -0.96 -6.15
CA MET A 257 1.67 0.43 -6.59
C MET A 257 1.25 0.56 -8.06
N ALA A 258 1.94 -0.14 -8.96
CA ALA A 258 1.66 -0.06 -10.40
C ALA A 258 0.25 -0.52 -10.74
N SER A 259 -0.19 -1.67 -10.22
CA SER A 259 -1.55 -2.17 -10.45
C SER A 259 -2.62 -1.23 -9.90
N THR A 260 -2.43 -0.68 -8.69
CA THR A 260 -3.38 0.25 -8.09
C THR A 260 -3.43 1.58 -8.84
N ALA A 261 -2.28 2.16 -9.17
CA ALA A 261 -2.19 3.41 -9.90
C ALA A 261 -2.86 3.31 -11.27
N LEU A 262 -2.58 2.24 -12.04
CA LEU A 262 -3.13 2.08 -13.39
C LEU A 262 -4.64 1.80 -13.40
N LEU A 263 -5.18 1.22 -12.31
CA LEU A 263 -6.62 1.02 -12.13
C LEU A 263 -7.33 2.31 -11.72
N VAL A 264 -6.73 3.09 -10.81
CA VAL A 264 -7.33 4.30 -10.24
C VAL A 264 -7.13 5.50 -11.15
N GLU A 265 -5.94 5.71 -11.70
CA GLU A 265 -5.55 6.88 -12.50
C GLU A 265 -5.64 6.57 -14.01
N PRO A 266 -6.71 7.01 -14.72
CA PRO A 266 -6.91 6.68 -16.12
C PRO A 266 -5.89 7.33 -17.06
N GLU A 267 -5.35 8.50 -16.71
CA GLU A 267 -4.41 9.25 -17.56
C GLU A 267 -2.95 9.05 -17.17
N SER A 268 -2.68 8.30 -16.11
CA SER A 268 -1.31 8.03 -15.66
C SER A 268 -0.69 6.83 -16.35
N ARG A 269 0.64 6.84 -16.37
CA ARG A 269 1.48 5.78 -16.91
C ARG A 269 2.51 5.32 -15.88
N PHE A 270 2.97 4.09 -16.02
CA PHE A 270 3.98 3.47 -15.16
C PHE A 270 5.09 2.84 -16.01
N THR A 271 6.34 3.04 -15.63
CA THR A 271 7.48 2.31 -16.21
C THR A 271 8.16 1.49 -15.14
N LEU A 272 8.34 0.19 -15.36
CA LEU A 272 9.05 -0.72 -14.47
C LEU A 272 10.39 -1.12 -15.08
N ILE A 273 11.47 -0.92 -14.35
CA ILE A 273 12.81 -1.41 -14.69
C ILE A 273 13.14 -2.52 -13.69
N CYS A 274 13.16 -3.76 -14.19
CA CYS A 274 13.21 -4.97 -13.38
C CYS A 274 14.55 -5.71 -13.56
N GLY A 275 15.39 -5.74 -12.53
CA GLY A 275 16.66 -6.44 -12.50
C GLY A 275 16.54 -7.85 -11.95
N ASN A 276 16.87 -8.87 -12.75
CA ASN A 276 16.85 -10.28 -12.35
C ASN A 276 18.03 -11.04 -12.96
N ARG A 277 18.28 -12.28 -12.50
CA ARG A 277 19.35 -13.11 -13.08
C ARG A 277 18.91 -13.72 -14.41
N THR A 278 17.72 -14.31 -14.42
CA THR A 278 17.09 -14.97 -15.58
C THR A 278 15.57 -14.73 -15.59
N PRO A 279 14.87 -14.93 -16.73
CA PRO A 279 13.42 -14.87 -16.79
C PRO A 279 12.75 -15.81 -15.77
N ALA A 280 13.26 -17.04 -15.63
CA ALA A 280 12.75 -18.03 -14.68
C ALA A 280 12.90 -17.63 -13.20
N SER A 281 13.83 -16.72 -12.89
CA SER A 281 14.02 -16.17 -11.53
C SER A 281 13.22 -14.90 -11.25
N THR A 282 12.45 -14.42 -12.24
CA THR A 282 11.69 -13.17 -12.13
C THR A 282 10.36 -13.43 -11.42
N MET A 283 10.25 -12.94 -10.19
CA MET A 283 9.00 -13.01 -9.43
C MET A 283 7.88 -12.27 -10.18
N PHE A 284 6.67 -12.83 -10.18
CA PHE A 284 5.48 -12.26 -10.82
C PHE A 284 5.58 -12.05 -12.35
N ALA A 285 6.49 -12.76 -13.05
CA ALA A 285 6.68 -12.59 -14.49
C ALA A 285 5.37 -12.69 -15.31
N ASP A 286 4.53 -13.69 -15.03
CA ASP A 286 3.26 -13.85 -15.75
C ASP A 286 2.24 -12.77 -15.40
N GLU A 287 2.19 -12.33 -14.13
CA GLU A 287 1.33 -11.23 -13.71
C GLU A 287 1.76 -9.91 -14.33
N LEU A 288 3.07 -9.63 -14.43
CA LEU A 288 3.60 -8.46 -15.11
C LEU A 288 3.23 -8.46 -16.61
N ARG A 289 3.37 -9.59 -17.29
CA ARG A 289 2.93 -9.74 -18.70
C ARG A 289 1.43 -9.52 -18.85
N MET A 290 0.62 -9.96 -17.88
CA MET A 290 -0.82 -9.73 -17.89
C MET A 290 -1.14 -8.25 -17.68
N LEU A 291 -0.47 -7.58 -16.74
CA LEU A 291 -0.64 -6.16 -16.47
C LEU A 291 -0.22 -5.31 -17.68
N GLU A 292 0.90 -5.64 -18.35
CA GLU A 292 1.33 -4.93 -19.56
C GLU A 292 0.30 -5.02 -20.67
N ARG A 293 -0.29 -6.21 -20.89
CA ARG A 293 -1.38 -6.38 -21.86
C ARG A 293 -2.64 -5.63 -21.44
N GLN A 294 -2.99 -5.66 -20.16
CA GLN A 294 -4.17 -4.98 -19.64
C GLN A 294 -4.07 -3.45 -19.76
N PHE A 295 -2.86 -2.91 -19.64
CA PHE A 295 -2.58 -1.49 -19.63
C PHE A 295 -1.67 -1.08 -20.79
N GLU A 296 -1.89 -1.67 -21.97
CA GLU A 296 -1.14 -1.37 -23.18
C GLU A 296 -1.07 0.15 -23.44
N GLY A 297 0.14 0.65 -23.73
CA GLY A 297 0.41 2.08 -23.90
C GLY A 297 0.57 2.88 -22.59
N ARG A 298 0.17 2.34 -21.43
CA ARG A 298 0.30 3.00 -20.11
C ARG A 298 1.26 2.28 -19.16
N LEU A 299 1.48 0.98 -19.32
CA LEU A 299 2.52 0.24 -18.60
C LEU A 299 3.61 -0.21 -19.56
N ARG A 300 4.87 0.02 -19.18
CA ARG A 300 6.06 -0.51 -19.87
C ARG A 300 6.96 -1.19 -18.86
N VAL A 301 7.32 -2.44 -19.11
CA VAL A 301 8.28 -3.20 -18.30
C VAL A 301 9.55 -3.46 -19.10
N LEU A 302 10.69 -3.14 -18.49
CA LEU A 302 12.02 -3.36 -19.03
C LEU A 302 12.76 -4.34 -18.14
N HIS A 303 13.12 -5.49 -18.68
CA HIS A 303 13.82 -6.54 -17.94
C HIS A 303 15.32 -6.46 -18.18
N HIS A 304 16.09 -6.26 -17.11
CA HIS A 304 17.55 -6.33 -17.09
C HIS A 304 17.97 -7.68 -16.52
N LEU A 305 18.60 -8.51 -17.34
CA LEU A 305 18.94 -9.90 -17.07
C LEU A 305 20.45 -10.07 -17.02
N SER A 306 21.00 -10.33 -15.83
CA SER A 306 22.46 -10.41 -15.64
C SER A 306 23.07 -11.77 -16.00
N GLY A 307 22.25 -12.81 -16.19
CA GLY A 307 22.67 -14.19 -16.43
C GLY A 307 22.16 -14.78 -17.74
N VAL A 308 21.85 -13.92 -18.72
CA VAL A 308 21.34 -14.31 -20.05
C VAL A 308 22.22 -13.65 -21.12
N ALA A 309 22.51 -14.36 -22.21
CA ALA A 309 23.26 -13.82 -23.33
C ALA A 309 22.39 -12.86 -24.18
N ALA A 310 23.02 -11.94 -24.91
CA ALA A 310 22.29 -10.91 -25.68
C ALA A 310 21.41 -11.51 -26.79
N GLU A 311 21.86 -12.61 -27.37
CA GLU A 311 21.20 -13.35 -28.45
C GLU A 311 19.93 -14.08 -27.98
N GLU A 312 19.79 -14.30 -26.66
CA GLU A 312 18.68 -15.01 -26.04
C GLU A 312 17.58 -14.06 -25.54
N CYS A 313 17.82 -12.74 -25.55
CA CYS A 313 16.89 -11.74 -25.04
C CYS A 313 15.68 -11.54 -25.97
N ALA A 314 14.49 -11.61 -25.39
CA ALA A 314 13.27 -11.21 -26.08
C ALA A 314 13.13 -9.69 -26.17
N ALA A 315 12.16 -9.22 -26.96
CA ALA A 315 11.82 -7.80 -27.00
C ALA A 315 11.42 -7.31 -25.60
N GLY A 316 12.00 -6.17 -25.17
CA GLY A 316 11.81 -5.64 -23.81
C GLY A 316 12.81 -6.15 -22.77
N GLU A 317 13.66 -7.11 -23.13
CA GLU A 317 14.75 -7.60 -22.28
C GLU A 317 16.10 -6.96 -22.66
N ARG A 318 17.03 -6.96 -21.71
CA ARG A 318 18.40 -6.47 -21.85
C ARG A 318 19.33 -7.46 -21.15
N ALA A 319 20.29 -8.03 -21.87
CA ALA A 319 21.32 -8.93 -21.34
C ALA A 319 22.42 -8.17 -20.56
N ARG A 320 22.01 -7.39 -19.57
CA ARG A 320 22.91 -6.66 -18.67
C ARG A 320 22.21 -6.40 -17.33
N PRO A 321 22.96 -6.22 -16.24
CA PRO A 321 22.41 -5.65 -15.01
C PRO A 321 21.77 -4.27 -15.24
N ILE A 322 20.99 -3.81 -14.26
CA ILE A 322 20.58 -2.40 -14.24
C ILE A 322 21.84 -1.56 -14.06
N ASP A 323 22.00 -0.57 -14.93
CA ASP A 323 23.07 0.41 -14.86
C ASP A 323 22.55 1.65 -14.12
N PRO A 324 23.06 1.95 -12.91
CA PRO A 324 22.57 3.08 -12.11
C PRO A 324 22.66 4.43 -12.80
N ASP A 325 23.72 4.67 -13.59
CA ASP A 325 23.97 5.98 -14.20
C ASP A 325 23.10 6.22 -15.45
N HIS A 326 22.60 5.16 -16.08
CA HIS A 326 21.84 5.23 -17.34
C HIS A 326 20.34 4.92 -17.17
N VAL A 327 19.87 4.67 -15.94
CA VAL A 327 18.46 4.31 -15.67
C VAL A 327 17.44 5.36 -16.15
N ALA A 328 17.83 6.63 -16.14
CA ALA A 328 17.02 7.75 -16.60
C ALA A 328 16.87 7.83 -18.13
N GLU A 329 17.74 7.17 -18.89
CA GLU A 329 17.70 7.15 -20.35
C GLU A 329 16.65 6.16 -20.87
N ASP A 330 16.33 5.14 -20.08
CA ASP A 330 15.36 4.10 -20.42
C ASP A 330 13.89 4.58 -20.24
N VAL A 331 13.67 5.79 -19.70
CA VAL A 331 12.34 6.33 -19.35
C VAL A 331 11.98 7.61 -20.12
N SER A 332 10.68 7.80 -20.33
CA SER A 332 10.14 9.05 -20.88
C SER A 332 9.99 10.11 -19.78
N TRP A 333 10.19 11.38 -20.11
CA TRP A 333 10.06 12.51 -19.18
C TRP A 333 8.82 13.37 -19.48
N PRO A 334 8.26 14.10 -18.50
CA PRO A 334 8.67 14.18 -17.08
C PRO A 334 8.25 12.96 -16.25
N VAL A 335 8.99 12.70 -15.16
CA VAL A 335 8.66 11.70 -14.14
C VAL A 335 8.24 12.40 -12.84
N ASP A 336 7.10 11.98 -12.30
CA ASP A 336 6.51 12.55 -11.08
C ASP A 336 7.04 11.90 -9.82
N ALA A 337 7.25 10.59 -9.82
CA ALA A 337 7.87 9.88 -8.70
C ALA A 337 8.63 8.62 -9.14
N TRP A 338 9.73 8.35 -8.44
CA TRP A 338 10.59 7.18 -8.56
C TRP A 338 10.43 6.30 -7.33
N PHE A 339 10.21 4.99 -7.53
CA PHE A 339 10.05 3.99 -6.49
C PHE A 339 11.16 2.94 -6.62
N LEU A 340 12.13 2.97 -5.71
CA LEU A 340 13.33 2.13 -5.76
C LEU A 340 13.25 1.05 -4.69
N CYS A 341 13.35 -0.22 -5.07
CA CYS A 341 13.33 -1.33 -4.11
C CYS A 341 14.19 -2.52 -4.57
N GLY A 342 15.22 -2.87 -3.79
CA GLY A 342 16.16 -3.92 -4.18
C GLY A 342 17.40 -3.96 -3.27
N PRO A 343 18.51 -4.56 -3.74
CA PRO A 343 19.78 -4.54 -3.02
C PRO A 343 20.23 -3.11 -2.68
N GLN A 344 20.68 -2.88 -1.45
CA GLN A 344 21.01 -1.54 -0.93
C GLN A 344 21.96 -0.77 -1.82
N ARG A 345 23.03 -1.43 -2.30
CA ARG A 345 24.02 -0.80 -3.19
C ARG A 345 23.38 -0.27 -4.47
N LEU A 346 22.61 -1.10 -5.17
CA LEU A 346 21.94 -0.73 -6.42
C LEU A 346 21.00 0.46 -6.21
N VAL A 347 20.16 0.40 -5.16
CA VAL A 347 19.18 1.44 -4.86
C VAL A 347 19.86 2.77 -4.51
N SER A 348 20.95 2.72 -3.72
CA SER A 348 21.71 3.92 -3.34
C SER A 348 22.41 4.55 -4.54
N GLU A 349 23.05 3.74 -5.39
CA GLU A 349 23.72 4.22 -6.61
C GLU A 349 22.71 4.87 -7.58
N ILE A 350 21.52 4.27 -7.76
CA ILE A 350 20.46 4.86 -8.60
C ILE A 350 19.96 6.18 -8.00
N ARG A 351 19.68 6.22 -6.69
CA ARG A 351 19.24 7.45 -6.02
C ARG A 351 20.23 8.58 -6.27
N ASP A 352 21.52 8.33 -6.04
CA ASP A 352 22.55 9.34 -6.20
C ASP A 352 22.72 9.78 -7.65
N ALA A 353 22.56 8.86 -8.61
CA ALA A 353 22.53 9.19 -10.04
C ALA A 353 21.34 10.11 -10.40
N LEU A 354 20.13 9.80 -9.93
CA LEU A 354 18.94 10.61 -10.16
C LEU A 354 19.09 12.01 -9.56
N LEU A 355 19.64 12.13 -8.35
CA LEU A 355 19.91 13.43 -7.73
C LEU A 355 20.95 14.24 -8.50
N ARG A 356 22.04 13.61 -8.98
CA ARG A 356 23.04 14.26 -9.86
C ARG A 356 22.42 14.78 -11.16
N GLN A 357 21.40 14.09 -11.67
CA GLN A 357 20.65 14.48 -12.86
C GLN A 357 19.56 15.53 -12.59
N GLY A 358 19.42 15.99 -11.33
CA GLY A 358 18.50 17.07 -10.96
C GLY A 358 17.09 16.62 -10.58
N VAL A 359 16.85 15.32 -10.37
CA VAL A 359 15.59 14.85 -9.78
C VAL A 359 15.51 15.34 -8.34
N ALA A 360 14.38 15.95 -7.97
CA ALA A 360 14.15 16.40 -6.62
C ALA A 360 14.07 15.21 -5.65
N GLU A 361 14.68 15.35 -4.47
CA GLU A 361 14.78 14.27 -3.49
C GLU A 361 13.41 13.76 -3.01
N ASP A 362 12.43 14.66 -2.89
CA ASP A 362 11.06 14.34 -2.51
C ASP A 362 10.30 13.50 -3.55
N ARG A 363 10.85 13.34 -4.76
CA ARG A 363 10.33 12.46 -5.81
C ARG A 363 11.00 11.10 -5.85
N VAL A 364 12.02 10.84 -5.01
CA VAL A 364 12.74 9.57 -4.98
C VAL A 364 12.42 8.82 -3.69
N HIS A 365 11.59 7.80 -3.81
CA HIS A 365 11.15 6.96 -2.70
C HIS A 365 11.92 5.64 -2.70
N ILE A 366 12.32 5.18 -1.52
CA ILE A 366 13.18 4.01 -1.34
C ILE A 366 12.61 3.08 -0.27
N GLU A 367 12.67 1.78 -0.54
CA GLU A 367 12.42 0.72 0.44
C GLU A 367 13.56 -0.32 0.37
N LEU A 368 14.10 -0.72 1.52
CA LEU A 368 15.21 -1.67 1.61
C LEU A 368 14.85 -2.88 2.47
N PHE A 369 14.89 -4.09 1.88
CA PHE A 369 14.54 -5.33 2.58
C PHE A 369 15.70 -5.92 3.40
N HIS A 370 16.93 -5.73 2.93
CA HIS A 370 18.13 -6.23 3.57
C HIS A 370 19.13 -5.08 3.73
N PRO A 371 18.88 -4.15 4.66
CA PRO A 371 19.87 -3.14 4.97
C PRO A 371 21.16 -3.80 5.47
N GLU A 372 22.29 -3.34 4.96
CA GLU A 372 23.59 -3.69 5.51
C GLU A 372 23.64 -3.17 6.95
N ARG A 373 23.98 -4.02 7.90
CA ARG A 373 24.11 -3.63 9.30
C ARG A 373 25.39 -2.84 9.50
N VAL A 374 25.28 -1.62 10.01
CA VAL A 374 26.42 -0.88 10.55
C VAL A 374 26.63 -1.32 12.00
N THR A 375 27.78 -1.94 12.29
CA THR A 375 28.02 -2.63 13.57
C THR A 375 28.76 -1.79 14.62
N ALA A 376 29.17 -0.56 14.33
CA ALA A 376 29.87 0.27 15.31
C ALA A 376 29.61 1.78 15.14
N PRO A 377 29.30 2.51 16.24
CA PRO A 377 29.34 3.97 16.25
C PRO A 377 30.75 4.50 15.99
N ARG A 378 30.87 5.70 15.44
CA ARG A 378 32.19 6.29 15.08
C ARG A 378 32.88 6.92 16.29
N ARG A 379 32.16 7.15 17.38
CA ARG A 379 32.66 7.69 18.65
C ARG A 379 32.82 6.59 19.71
N PRO A 380 33.76 6.76 20.66
CA PRO A 380 33.84 5.89 21.82
C PRO A 380 32.51 5.96 22.59
N MET A 381 31.92 4.80 22.85
CA MET A 381 30.72 4.68 23.67
C MET A 381 31.05 4.86 25.16
N ARG A 382 30.03 5.14 25.95
CA ARG A 382 30.16 5.22 27.41
C ARG A 382 30.61 3.86 27.96
N ASP A 383 31.57 3.87 28.87
CA ASP A 383 32.02 2.68 29.59
C ASP A 383 31.02 2.23 30.67
N SER A 384 30.11 3.12 31.08
CA SER A 384 29.06 2.82 32.05
C SER A 384 27.71 2.61 31.34
N PRO A 385 26.86 1.70 31.84
CA PRO A 385 25.52 1.51 31.31
C PRO A 385 24.71 2.82 31.31
N THR A 386 23.78 2.92 30.38
CA THR A 386 22.84 4.03 30.27
C THR A 386 21.46 3.56 30.71
N ALA A 387 20.85 4.27 31.66
CA ALA A 387 19.50 3.95 32.11
C ALA A 387 18.47 4.44 31.09
N VAL A 388 17.56 3.56 30.66
CA VAL A 388 16.49 3.87 29.70
C VAL A 388 15.14 3.76 30.38
N THR A 389 14.32 4.79 30.21
CA THR A 389 12.89 4.76 30.54
C THR A 389 12.08 4.76 29.23
N ALA A 390 11.35 3.69 28.94
CA ALA A 390 10.52 3.57 27.75
C ALA A 390 9.03 3.60 28.12
N MET A 391 8.28 4.55 27.54
CA MET A 391 6.83 4.50 27.52
C MET A 391 6.38 3.57 26.38
N LEU A 392 5.60 2.56 26.73
CA LEU A 392 5.08 1.57 25.78
C LEU A 392 3.70 1.10 26.21
N ARG A 393 2.71 1.28 25.34
CA ARG A 393 1.30 0.92 25.56
C ARG A 393 0.75 1.51 26.86
N GLY A 394 1.10 2.78 27.14
CA GLY A 394 0.71 3.51 28.35
C GLY A 394 1.38 3.04 29.64
N ALA A 395 2.41 2.21 29.56
CA ALA A 395 3.15 1.71 30.71
C ALA A 395 4.65 2.02 30.60
N GLU A 396 5.24 2.41 31.73
CA GLU A 396 6.67 2.66 31.82
C GLU A 396 7.45 1.33 31.97
N ARG A 397 8.57 1.24 31.27
CA ARG A 397 9.52 0.12 31.31
C ARG A 397 10.92 0.67 31.46
N THR A 398 11.70 0.08 32.36
CA THR A 398 13.08 0.52 32.61
C THR A 398 14.05 -0.62 32.33
N PHE A 399 15.15 -0.30 31.66
CA PHE A 399 16.25 -1.24 31.37
C PHE A 399 17.56 -0.47 31.17
N ASP A 400 18.69 -1.17 31.26
CA ASP A 400 20.01 -0.58 31.06
C ASP A 400 20.55 -0.96 29.66
N VAL A 401 21.26 -0.03 29.03
CA VAL A 401 21.96 -0.24 27.76
C VAL A 401 23.46 -0.20 28.00
N ASP A 402 24.14 -1.30 27.72
CA ASP A 402 25.59 -1.37 27.80
C ASP A 402 26.27 -0.65 26.63
N GLY A 403 27.51 -0.18 26.85
CA GLY A 403 28.35 0.34 25.78
C GLY A 403 28.58 -0.75 24.73
N GLY A 404 28.17 -0.53 23.49
CA GLY A 404 28.21 -1.56 22.44
C GLY A 404 26.86 -1.86 21.83
N GLN A 405 25.79 -1.53 22.54
CA GLN A 405 24.46 -2.07 22.29
C GLN A 405 23.50 -1.00 21.81
N SER A 406 22.61 -1.38 20.88
CA SER A 406 21.50 -0.51 20.48
C SER A 406 20.41 -0.49 21.55
N VAL A 407 19.63 0.59 21.61
CA VAL A 407 18.48 0.69 22.54
C VAL A 407 17.50 -0.47 22.33
N LEU A 408 17.27 -0.90 21.08
CA LEU A 408 16.41 -2.06 20.80
C LEU A 408 16.99 -3.34 21.39
N ASP A 409 18.25 -3.65 21.13
CA ASP A 409 18.83 -4.94 21.54
C ASP A 409 18.81 -5.06 23.07
N ALA A 410 19.10 -3.98 23.79
CA ALA A 410 19.01 -3.94 25.25
C ALA A 410 17.58 -4.13 25.77
N ALA A 411 16.59 -3.52 25.11
CA ALA A 411 15.19 -3.72 25.45
C ALA A 411 14.77 -5.19 25.29
N LEU A 412 15.21 -5.85 24.21
CA LEU A 412 14.92 -7.26 23.95
C LEU A 412 15.62 -8.19 24.95
N ASP A 413 16.87 -7.92 25.29
CA ASP A 413 17.63 -8.67 26.30
C ASP A 413 16.99 -8.55 27.70
N ALA A 414 16.43 -7.38 28.01
CA ALA A 414 15.65 -7.14 29.24
C ALA A 414 14.22 -7.74 29.19
N GLY A 415 13.84 -8.40 28.10
CA GLY A 415 12.52 -9.01 27.93
C GLY A 415 11.38 -8.00 27.72
N VAL A 416 11.70 -6.77 27.30
CA VAL A 416 10.71 -5.74 26.97
C VAL A 416 10.21 -5.93 25.55
N ASP A 417 8.90 -6.17 25.39
CA ASP A 417 8.25 -6.38 24.09
C ASP A 417 8.06 -5.06 23.30
N VAL A 418 9.17 -4.46 22.88
CA VAL A 418 9.17 -3.26 22.03
C VAL A 418 8.84 -3.61 20.56
N PRO A 419 8.34 -2.66 19.76
CA PRO A 419 8.06 -2.87 18.34
C PRO A 419 9.36 -2.90 17.51
N TYR A 420 9.54 -3.94 16.68
CA TYR A 420 10.70 -4.08 15.78
C TYR A 420 10.44 -5.08 14.63
N ALA A 421 11.26 -4.99 13.57
CA ALA A 421 11.26 -5.97 12.47
C ALA A 421 12.63 -6.18 11.80
N CYS A 422 13.23 -5.15 11.18
CA CYS A 422 14.41 -5.33 10.31
C CYS A 422 15.78 -5.29 11.02
N HIS A 423 15.88 -4.67 12.20
CA HIS A 423 17.12 -4.38 12.92
C HIS A 423 18.20 -3.57 12.14
N GLY A 424 17.89 -2.97 11.00
CA GLY A 424 18.86 -2.22 10.19
C GLY A 424 18.41 -0.82 9.80
N GLY A 425 17.44 -0.24 10.53
CA GLY A 425 17.00 1.13 10.31
C GLY A 425 16.22 1.38 9.02
N ALA A 426 15.67 0.33 8.39
CA ALA A 426 15.01 0.40 7.07
C ALA A 426 13.48 0.21 7.09
N CYS A 427 12.89 -0.31 8.18
CA CYS A 427 11.44 -0.57 8.22
C CYS A 427 10.63 0.46 9.02
N GLY A 428 11.27 1.27 9.86
CA GLY A 428 10.59 2.25 10.73
C GLY A 428 9.80 1.66 11.91
N THR A 429 9.61 0.33 12.03
CA THR A 429 8.82 -0.30 13.11
C THR A 429 9.34 0.04 14.52
N CYS A 430 10.65 0.22 14.68
CA CYS A 430 11.28 0.59 15.96
C CYS A 430 11.35 2.11 16.21
N ARG A 431 10.57 2.89 15.46
CA ARG A 431 10.49 4.34 15.64
C ARG A 431 9.97 4.64 17.04
N ALA A 432 10.67 5.51 17.74
CA ALA A 432 10.28 6.07 19.03
C ALA A 432 10.63 7.55 19.04
N LYS A 433 9.98 8.33 19.90
CA LYS A 433 10.38 9.70 20.17
C LYS A 433 11.35 9.74 21.34
N LEU A 434 12.47 10.40 21.15
CA LEU A 434 13.40 10.72 22.22
C LEU A 434 12.84 11.91 23.02
N VAL A 435 12.44 11.66 24.25
CA VAL A 435 11.85 12.66 25.15
C VAL A 435 12.94 13.41 25.90
N THR A 436 13.95 12.68 26.40
CA THR A 436 15.12 13.28 27.08
C THR A 436 16.41 12.49 26.76
N GLY A 437 17.55 13.17 26.90
CA GLY A 437 18.87 12.61 26.68
C GLY A 437 19.29 12.62 25.20
N ASP A 438 20.36 11.89 24.89
CA ASP A 438 21.02 11.93 23.58
C ASP A 438 21.38 10.53 23.08
N VAL A 439 21.29 10.34 21.76
CA VAL A 439 21.67 9.10 21.08
C VAL A 439 22.47 9.40 19.81
N GLU A 440 23.40 8.52 19.46
CA GLU A 440 24.01 8.45 18.14
C GLU A 440 23.21 7.49 17.27
N LEU A 441 22.59 8.02 16.21
CA LEU A 441 21.89 7.22 15.20
C LEU A 441 22.87 6.82 14.10
N VAL A 442 23.29 5.54 14.09
CA VAL A 442 24.36 5.07 13.18
C VAL A 442 23.87 4.84 11.75
N GLN A 443 22.58 4.56 11.57
CA GLN A 443 21.97 4.34 10.26
C GLN A 443 20.51 4.80 10.28
N ASN A 444 20.15 5.59 9.27
CA ASN A 444 18.79 6.06 9.06
C ASN A 444 18.44 5.94 7.58
N LEU A 445 17.49 5.07 7.26
CA LEU A 445 17.01 4.86 5.89
C LEU A 445 15.52 5.22 5.73
N VAL A 446 14.85 5.69 6.79
CA VAL A 446 13.39 5.89 6.80
C VAL A 446 12.96 7.24 7.37
N LEU A 447 13.62 7.75 8.41
CA LEU A 447 13.20 8.99 9.05
C LEU A 447 13.57 10.18 8.17
N SER A 448 12.58 11.02 7.86
CA SER A 448 12.80 12.29 7.18
C SER A 448 13.57 13.28 8.07
N GLU A 449 14.11 14.35 7.49
CA GLU A 449 14.68 15.44 8.29
C GLU A 449 13.66 16.03 9.26
N ARG A 450 12.39 16.12 8.86
CA ARG A 450 11.29 16.59 9.71
C ARG A 450 11.05 15.64 10.89
N ASP A 451 11.06 14.33 10.67
CA ASP A 451 10.94 13.34 11.76
C ASP A 451 12.08 13.48 12.76
N ARG A 452 13.31 13.60 12.27
CA ARG A 452 14.49 13.78 13.12
C ARG A 452 14.44 15.09 13.90
N ALA A 453 14.02 16.19 13.25
CA ALA A 453 13.84 17.48 13.90
C ALA A 453 12.71 17.45 14.96
N ALA A 454 11.71 16.57 14.78
CA ALA A 454 10.65 16.33 15.76
C ALA A 454 11.07 15.38 16.91
N GLY A 455 12.32 14.92 16.93
CA GLY A 455 12.88 14.06 17.98
C GLY A 455 12.66 12.57 17.78
N TYR A 456 12.24 12.12 16.60
CA TYR A 456 12.10 10.69 16.33
C TYR A 456 13.46 10.04 16.06
N ILE A 457 13.62 8.83 16.60
CA ILE A 457 14.80 7.97 16.49
C ILE A 457 14.39 6.56 16.04
N LEU A 458 15.36 5.75 15.60
CA LEU A 458 15.17 4.32 15.32
C LEU A 458 15.92 3.52 16.39
N THR A 459 15.22 2.93 17.35
CA THR A 459 15.90 2.33 18.52
C THR A 459 16.83 1.18 18.15
N CYS A 460 16.62 0.53 17.00
CA CYS A 460 17.50 -0.52 16.49
C CYS A 460 18.84 -0.03 15.96
N GLN A 461 19.01 1.27 15.73
CA GLN A 461 20.25 1.90 15.25
C GLN A 461 20.66 3.09 16.13
N SER A 462 20.01 3.25 17.29
CA SER A 462 20.30 4.33 18.24
C SER A 462 21.14 3.80 19.38
N TYR A 463 22.28 4.45 19.61
CA TYR A 463 23.22 4.13 20.68
C TYR A 463 23.26 5.29 21.66
N PRO A 464 22.92 5.09 22.95
CA PRO A 464 22.87 6.20 23.90
C PRO A 464 24.23 6.86 24.13
N THR A 465 24.23 8.19 24.23
CA THR A 465 25.43 9.01 24.51
C THR A 465 25.31 9.82 25.81
N SER A 466 24.14 9.83 26.45
CA SER A 466 23.89 10.41 27.77
C SER A 466 23.78 9.33 28.86
N ASP A 467 23.80 9.73 30.14
CA ASP A 467 23.68 8.82 31.30
C ASP A 467 22.28 8.21 31.45
N ARG A 468 21.27 8.95 30.98
CA ARG A 468 19.87 8.55 30.97
C ARG A 468 19.22 9.00 29.67
N ILE A 469 18.31 8.18 29.14
CA ILE A 469 17.40 8.57 28.06
C ILE A 469 15.97 8.17 28.41
N ASP A 470 15.01 9.02 28.06
CA ASP A 470 13.58 8.70 28.13
C ASP A 470 13.04 8.64 26.69
N ILE A 471 12.36 7.56 26.33
CA ILE A 471 11.82 7.31 24.98
C ILE A 471 10.33 6.98 25.05
N ASP A 472 9.60 7.31 23.99
CA ASP A 472 8.17 7.05 23.88
C ASP A 472 7.86 6.33 22.56
N TYR A 473 7.30 5.12 22.65
CA TYR A 473 6.86 4.33 21.49
C TYR A 473 5.40 4.61 21.08
N ASP A 474 4.63 5.33 21.90
CA ASP A 474 3.19 5.52 21.72
C ASP A 474 2.84 6.74 20.83
N VAL A 475 3.84 7.40 20.23
CA VAL A 475 3.75 8.74 19.57
C VAL A 475 4.11 8.81 18.09
#